data_AF-A0A7V2Y3L5-F1
#
_entry.id   AF-A0A7V2Y3L5-F1
#
_cell.length_a   1.000
_cell.length_b   1.000
_cell.length_c   1.000
_cell.angle_alpha   90.00
_cell.angle_beta   90.00
_cell.angle_gamma   90.00
#
_symmetry.space_group_name_H-M   'P 1'
#
loop_
_entity.id
_entity.type
_entity.pdbx_description
1 polymer ?
#
loop_
_entity_poly.entity_id
_entity_poly.type
_entity_poly.pdbx_seq_one_letter_code
_entity_poly.pdbx_strand_id
1 'polypeptide(L)'
;MRTKKAVKTFSYPITGGDYENGGNASKSIKELLKKIGVEPHIVRRTMIAAYEAEMNVVIHAYRGFIDVAASAELLDVIVSDEGPGIPDIELAMRDGFSTAPQAARELGFGAGMGLAHIKKNSDRFSLQSKVGEGTRLRFSIFLSPEVSDSVAANSVAISEQLCRKCLRCLHACPTGAMRVRQGRPEILPHLCVDCTACAEACESNALYAEGSREIPLPQKKTVLVLPGSFLEQFGATTSPGQVLGILADIGFRQIRLIDEWENGLRAAVLRYAREEASIRPVLSPMCPAVVNLIRMRFPSLLPNVAPFLTPIEMAREDLTAPHAVFLAVCPAHLTVLQRKNAMTKIDIVHPAALREAVLRRIVAPAREARRNVAAHPFQDVVEVGGMRHVMKVLDAVENGQASNFSVIEMAACYQGCFGAPVWTEDPSISRPRYEWERESHLLLLKKEVEAVRRVDALEPRTGLRLDPDIGKAIEKLSEIDALTKQLPGRDCGVCGSPTCTALAEDVVLGRAKAEACVYRDEGRIQ
;
A
#
# COMPACT_ATOMS: atom_id res chain seq x y z
N MET A 1 44.38 2.01 -8.54
CA MET A 1 43.76 1.02 -7.62
C MET A 1 42.36 0.73 -8.13
N ARG A 2 42.07 -0.48 -8.60
CA ARG A 2 40.69 -0.89 -8.90
C ARG A 2 39.96 -1.00 -7.56
N THR A 3 39.06 -0.07 -7.26
CA THR A 3 38.12 -0.20 -6.15
C THR A 3 37.43 -1.56 -6.27
N LYS A 4 37.55 -2.42 -5.25
CA LYS A 4 36.76 -3.65 -5.18
C LYS A 4 35.30 -3.23 -5.26
N LYS A 5 34.61 -3.56 -6.36
CA LYS A 5 33.15 -3.34 -6.45
C LYS A 5 32.52 -4.05 -5.26
N ALA A 6 31.71 -3.35 -4.48
CA ALA A 6 30.98 -3.95 -3.36
C ALA A 6 30.07 -5.05 -3.92
N VAL A 7 30.27 -6.28 -3.45
CA VAL A 7 29.45 -7.44 -3.80
C VAL A 7 28.90 -8.00 -2.50
N LYS A 8 27.59 -8.20 -2.46
CA LYS A 8 26.92 -8.81 -1.31
C LYS A 8 26.29 -10.13 -1.72
N THR A 9 26.53 -11.15 -0.90
CA THR A 9 26.07 -12.52 -1.15
C THR A 9 25.08 -12.99 -0.11
N PHE A 10 24.05 -13.70 -0.54
CA PHE A 10 23.04 -14.33 0.31
C PHE A 10 22.85 -15.78 -0.13
N SER A 11 22.47 -16.65 0.81
CA SER A 11 22.15 -18.05 0.52
C SER A 11 20.86 -18.42 1.27
N TYR A 12 19.92 -19.04 0.56
CA TYR A 12 18.62 -19.43 1.09
C TYR A 12 18.41 -20.93 0.89
N PRO A 13 18.20 -21.72 1.96
CA PRO A 13 17.85 -23.13 1.81
C PRO A 13 16.41 -23.30 1.31
N ILE A 14 16.18 -24.34 0.52
CA ILE A 14 14.86 -24.76 0.04
C ILE A 14 14.67 -26.24 0.38
N THR A 15 13.50 -26.55 0.93
CA THR A 15 13.08 -27.92 1.23
C THR A 15 12.10 -28.40 0.17
N GLY A 16 12.34 -29.58 -0.42
CA GLY A 16 11.42 -30.22 -1.34
C GLY A 16 10.08 -30.56 -0.67
N GLY A 17 8.97 -30.33 -1.36
CA GLY A 17 7.62 -30.56 -0.85
C GLY A 17 7.09 -29.51 0.14
N ASP A 18 7.89 -28.49 0.49
CA ASP A 18 7.47 -27.39 1.36
C ASP A 18 6.70 -26.30 0.57
N TYR A 19 5.46 -26.63 0.18
CA TYR A 19 4.59 -25.71 -0.55
C TYR A 19 4.15 -24.50 0.29
N GLU A 20 4.18 -24.62 1.62
CA GLU A 20 3.76 -23.54 2.53
C GLU A 20 4.78 -22.40 2.55
N ASN A 21 6.08 -22.73 2.54
CA ASN A 21 7.16 -21.75 2.56
C ASN A 21 7.75 -21.43 1.18
N GLY A 22 7.22 -22.05 0.12
CA GLY A 22 7.57 -21.72 -1.26
C GLY A 22 7.39 -20.22 -1.56
N GLY A 23 8.42 -19.60 -2.13
CA GLY A 23 8.43 -18.18 -2.49
C GLY A 23 9.10 -17.27 -1.45
N ASN A 24 9.63 -17.80 -0.34
CA ASN A 24 10.28 -17.00 0.69
C ASN A 24 11.66 -16.45 0.25
N ALA A 25 12.41 -17.23 -0.53
CA ALA A 25 13.71 -16.78 -1.05
C ALA A 25 13.51 -15.65 -2.06
N SER A 26 12.58 -15.81 -3.00
CA SER A 26 12.20 -14.75 -3.96
C SER A 26 11.71 -13.48 -3.24
N LYS A 27 10.83 -13.57 -2.24
CA LYS A 27 10.43 -12.41 -1.41
C LYS A 27 11.62 -11.71 -0.75
N SER A 28 12.62 -12.46 -0.29
CA SER A 28 13.82 -11.88 0.32
C SER A 28 14.68 -11.12 -0.70
N ILE A 29 14.81 -11.66 -1.92
CA ILE A 29 15.48 -11.00 -3.06
C ILE A 29 14.75 -9.70 -3.44
N LYS A 30 13.41 -9.69 -3.42
CA LYS A 30 12.57 -8.51 -3.65
C LYS A 30 12.97 -7.33 -2.76
N GLU A 31 13.01 -7.57 -1.45
CA GLU A 31 13.26 -6.53 -0.45
C GLU A 31 14.70 -6.02 -0.53
N LEU A 32 15.65 -6.90 -0.86
CA LEU A 32 17.02 -6.52 -1.19
C LEU A 32 17.05 -5.53 -2.36
N LEU A 33 16.42 -5.87 -3.50
CA LEU A 33 16.43 -5.03 -4.71
C LEU A 33 15.77 -3.67 -4.48
N LYS A 34 14.67 -3.62 -3.73
CA LYS A 34 13.99 -2.37 -3.36
C LYS A 34 14.89 -1.47 -2.50
N LYS A 35 15.62 -2.04 -1.53
CA LYS A 35 16.52 -1.26 -0.66
C LYS A 35 17.73 -0.69 -1.39
N ILE A 36 18.26 -1.42 -2.38
CA ILE A 36 19.36 -0.92 -3.21
C ILE A 36 18.88 -0.01 -4.35
N GLY A 37 17.57 0.20 -4.48
CA GLY A 37 16.97 1.17 -5.41
C GLY A 37 17.01 0.73 -6.86
N VAL A 38 16.73 -0.54 -7.15
CA VAL A 38 16.65 -1.08 -8.52
C VAL A 38 15.30 -0.74 -9.16
N GLU A 39 15.30 -0.47 -10.48
CA GLU A 39 14.08 -0.14 -11.21
C GLU A 39 12.94 -1.18 -11.03
N PRO A 40 11.68 -0.75 -10.86
CA PRO A 40 10.55 -1.64 -10.57
C PRO A 40 10.34 -2.76 -11.60
N HIS A 41 10.59 -2.47 -12.89
CA HIS A 41 10.43 -3.46 -13.95
C HIS A 41 11.48 -4.59 -13.83
N ILE A 42 12.71 -4.25 -13.41
CA ILE A 42 13.81 -5.19 -13.14
C ILE A 42 13.49 -6.03 -11.91
N VAL A 43 12.97 -5.42 -10.84
CA VAL A 43 12.50 -6.14 -9.65
C VAL A 43 11.45 -7.18 -10.05
N ARG A 44 10.45 -6.80 -10.85
CA ARG A 44 9.37 -7.70 -11.29
C ARG A 44 9.89 -8.92 -12.07
N ARG A 45 10.71 -8.72 -13.12
CA ARG A 45 11.26 -9.85 -13.89
C ARG A 45 12.16 -10.75 -13.03
N THR A 46 12.92 -10.16 -12.10
CA THR A 46 13.73 -10.93 -11.15
C THR A 46 12.87 -11.80 -10.26
N MET A 47 11.75 -11.24 -9.76
CA MET A 47 10.81 -11.98 -8.91
C MET A 47 10.18 -13.16 -9.64
N ILE A 48 9.76 -12.97 -10.90
CA ILE A 48 9.21 -14.06 -11.72
C ILE A 48 10.26 -15.16 -11.89
N ALA A 49 11.49 -14.83 -12.29
CA ALA A 49 12.55 -15.80 -12.47
C ALA A 49 12.93 -16.53 -11.16
N ALA A 50 13.07 -15.79 -10.06
CA ALA A 50 13.43 -16.35 -8.76
C ALA A 50 12.33 -17.25 -8.19
N TYR A 51 11.06 -16.85 -8.30
CA TYR A 51 9.92 -17.63 -7.82
C TYR A 51 9.77 -18.95 -8.58
N GLU A 52 9.86 -18.92 -9.92
CA GLU A 52 9.81 -20.13 -10.74
C GLU A 52 11.01 -21.06 -10.43
N ALA A 53 12.20 -20.50 -10.23
CA ALA A 53 13.39 -21.28 -9.88
C ALA A 53 13.25 -21.94 -8.50
N GLU A 54 12.74 -21.20 -7.51
CA GLU A 54 12.46 -21.69 -6.16
C GLU A 54 11.41 -22.80 -6.17
N MET A 55 10.29 -22.58 -6.88
CA MET A 55 9.22 -23.56 -6.97
C MET A 55 9.63 -24.83 -7.71
N ASN A 56 10.53 -24.76 -8.70
CA ASN A 56 11.06 -25.96 -9.35
C ASN A 56 11.77 -26.89 -8.35
N VAL A 57 12.52 -26.32 -7.39
CA VAL A 57 13.16 -27.12 -6.33
C VAL A 57 12.11 -27.71 -5.38
N VAL A 58 11.12 -26.91 -4.95
CA VAL A 58 10.03 -27.38 -4.07
C VAL A 58 9.23 -28.52 -4.71
N ILE A 59 8.97 -28.46 -6.02
CA ILE A 59 8.13 -29.42 -6.73
C ILE A 59 8.92 -30.68 -7.14
N HIS A 60 10.15 -30.53 -7.61
CA HIS A 60 10.86 -31.60 -8.33
C HIS A 60 12.09 -32.16 -7.61
N ALA A 61 12.62 -31.48 -6.58
CA ALA A 61 13.84 -31.89 -5.89
C ALA A 61 13.58 -32.25 -4.42
N TYR A 62 14.59 -32.83 -3.77
CA TYR A 62 14.52 -33.19 -2.34
C TYR A 62 14.87 -31.99 -1.45
N ARG A 63 15.87 -31.22 -1.86
CA ARG A 63 16.34 -30.00 -1.20
C ARG A 63 17.20 -29.19 -2.16
N GLY A 64 17.43 -27.92 -1.86
CA GLY A 64 18.34 -27.09 -2.63
C GLY A 64 18.70 -25.78 -1.94
N PHE A 65 19.42 -24.95 -2.66
CA PHE A 65 19.85 -23.63 -2.22
C PHE A 65 19.69 -22.61 -3.34
N ILE A 66 19.31 -21.39 -2.99
CA ILE A 66 19.42 -20.21 -3.85
C ILE A 66 20.54 -19.33 -3.30
N ASP A 67 21.63 -19.25 -4.07
CA ASP A 67 22.72 -18.31 -3.84
C ASP A 67 22.53 -17.07 -4.70
N VAL A 68 22.62 -15.91 -4.08
CA VAL A 68 22.40 -14.60 -4.73
C VAL A 68 23.63 -13.75 -4.52
N ALA A 69 24.18 -13.17 -5.59
CA ALA A 69 25.25 -12.20 -5.54
C ALA A 69 24.80 -10.90 -6.22
N ALA A 70 24.74 -9.81 -5.46
CA ALA A 70 24.39 -8.49 -5.97
C ALA A 70 25.63 -7.59 -6.03
N SER A 71 25.83 -6.95 -7.17
CA SER A 71 26.80 -5.88 -7.41
C SER A 71 26.09 -4.63 -7.93
N ALA A 72 26.81 -3.53 -8.15
CA ALA A 72 26.21 -2.29 -8.68
C ALA A 72 25.56 -2.44 -10.07
N GLU A 73 26.00 -3.41 -10.88
CA GLU A 73 25.57 -3.56 -12.29
C GLU A 73 24.80 -4.86 -12.56
N LEU A 74 24.94 -5.86 -11.68
CA LEU A 74 24.49 -7.22 -11.96
C LEU A 74 24.03 -7.91 -10.68
N LEU A 75 22.90 -8.61 -10.80
CA LEU A 75 22.44 -9.64 -9.90
C LEU A 75 22.69 -11.01 -10.53
N ASP A 76 23.44 -11.86 -9.85
CA ASP A 76 23.62 -13.27 -10.19
C ASP A 76 22.83 -14.14 -9.21
N VAL A 77 22.03 -15.06 -9.74
CA VAL A 77 21.28 -16.04 -8.96
C VAL A 77 21.66 -17.44 -9.41
N ILE A 78 22.07 -18.29 -8.47
CA ILE A 78 22.41 -19.69 -8.69
C ILE A 78 21.49 -20.53 -7.83
N VAL A 79 20.74 -21.43 -8.47
CA VAL A 79 19.90 -22.42 -7.80
C VAL A 79 20.55 -23.77 -7.99
N SER A 80 20.85 -24.45 -6.89
CA SER A 80 21.42 -25.81 -6.91
C SER A 80 20.55 -26.73 -6.08
N ASP A 81 20.18 -27.88 -6.62
CA ASP A 81 19.38 -28.87 -5.92
C ASP A 81 20.01 -30.24 -5.88
N GLU A 82 19.59 -31.02 -4.89
CA GLU A 82 19.73 -32.46 -4.85
C GLU A 82 18.38 -33.07 -5.20
N GLY A 83 18.33 -33.80 -6.31
CA GLY A 83 17.08 -34.27 -6.88
C GLY A 83 17.29 -35.31 -7.97
N PRO A 84 16.21 -35.76 -8.64
CA PRO A 84 16.28 -36.75 -9.70
C PRO A 84 17.04 -36.27 -10.94
N GLY A 85 17.25 -34.96 -11.09
CA GLY A 85 17.77 -34.35 -12.30
C GLY A 85 16.75 -34.32 -13.44
N ILE A 86 17.11 -33.65 -14.54
CA ILE A 86 16.30 -33.47 -15.74
C ILE A 86 16.90 -34.34 -16.84
N PRO A 87 16.21 -35.42 -17.28
CA PRO A 87 16.74 -36.31 -18.31
C PRO A 87 16.88 -35.66 -19.68
N ASP A 88 15.91 -34.81 -20.05
CA ASP A 88 15.88 -34.11 -21.33
C ASP A 88 15.63 -32.61 -21.07
N ILE A 89 16.70 -31.83 -21.13
CA ILE A 89 16.65 -30.38 -20.91
C ILE A 89 15.90 -29.68 -22.03
N GLU A 90 16.02 -30.13 -23.28
CA GLU A 90 15.35 -29.47 -24.40
C GLU A 90 13.82 -29.62 -24.29
N LEU A 91 13.36 -30.82 -23.89
CA LEU A 91 11.95 -31.06 -23.62
C LEU A 91 11.46 -30.26 -22.42
N ALA A 92 12.24 -30.20 -21.33
CA ALA A 92 11.90 -29.43 -20.13
C ALA A 92 11.82 -27.91 -20.37
N MET A 93 12.47 -27.40 -21.42
CA MET A 93 12.43 -25.99 -21.82
C MET A 93 11.23 -25.63 -22.70
N ARG A 94 10.39 -26.59 -23.12
CA ARG A 94 9.21 -26.31 -23.96
C ARG A 94 8.05 -25.77 -23.13
N ASP A 95 7.46 -24.67 -23.59
CA ASP A 95 6.27 -24.07 -22.97
C ASP A 95 5.14 -25.12 -22.86
N GLY A 96 4.59 -25.30 -21.67
CA GLY A 96 3.50 -26.24 -21.35
C GLY A 96 3.95 -27.65 -20.95
N PHE A 97 5.25 -27.96 -20.99
CA PHE A 97 5.75 -29.26 -20.54
C PHE A 97 6.01 -29.28 -19.02
N SER A 98 5.42 -30.24 -18.31
CA SER A 98 5.55 -30.36 -16.85
C SER A 98 5.51 -31.81 -16.38
N THR A 99 6.48 -32.16 -15.53
CA THR A 99 6.52 -33.43 -14.79
C THR A 99 5.97 -33.30 -13.37
N ALA A 100 5.27 -32.21 -13.06
CA ALA A 100 4.80 -31.93 -11.70
C ALA A 100 3.83 -33.02 -11.21
N PRO A 101 3.98 -33.52 -9.96
CA PRO A 101 3.06 -34.48 -9.36
C PRO A 101 1.62 -33.95 -9.31
N GLN A 102 0.65 -34.87 -9.24
CA GLN A 102 -0.77 -34.49 -9.16
C GLN A 102 -1.07 -33.54 -7.98
N ALA A 103 -0.47 -33.79 -6.81
CA ALA A 103 -0.61 -32.91 -5.64
C ALA A 103 -0.16 -31.46 -5.92
N ALA A 104 0.91 -31.25 -6.70
CA ALA A 104 1.35 -29.91 -7.08
C ALA A 104 0.37 -29.26 -8.08
N ARG A 105 -0.18 -30.02 -9.02
CA ARG A 105 -1.17 -29.53 -10.00
C ARG A 105 -2.50 -29.17 -9.36
N GLU A 106 -2.95 -29.94 -8.37
CA GLU A 106 -4.16 -29.66 -7.60
C GLU A 106 -4.04 -28.35 -6.80
N LEU A 107 -2.82 -27.99 -6.39
CA LEU A 107 -2.49 -26.70 -5.76
C LEU A 107 -2.29 -25.56 -6.78
N GLY A 108 -2.50 -25.81 -8.08
CA GLY A 108 -2.34 -24.82 -9.15
C GLY A 108 -0.89 -24.60 -9.60
N PHE A 109 0.07 -25.43 -9.16
CA PHE A 109 1.47 -25.37 -9.58
C PHE A 109 1.75 -26.31 -10.77
N GLY A 110 2.89 -26.10 -11.45
CA GLY A 110 3.36 -27.04 -12.46
C GLY A 110 2.61 -26.98 -13.79
N ALA A 111 2.18 -25.78 -14.21
CA ALA A 111 1.59 -25.53 -15.54
C ALA A 111 2.58 -25.67 -16.72
N GLY A 112 3.85 -25.99 -16.45
CA GLY A 112 4.87 -26.25 -17.47
C GLY A 112 5.49 -25.01 -18.12
N MET A 113 5.45 -23.88 -17.42
CA MET A 113 6.01 -22.62 -17.93
C MET A 113 7.32 -22.20 -17.24
N GLY A 114 7.75 -22.90 -16.19
CA GLY A 114 8.78 -22.43 -15.25
C GLY A 114 10.13 -22.11 -15.90
N LEU A 115 10.83 -23.11 -16.46
CA LEU A 115 12.19 -22.90 -17.00
C LEU A 115 12.24 -21.92 -18.18
N ALA A 116 11.24 -21.96 -19.06
CA ALA A 116 11.12 -21.03 -20.17
C ALA A 116 10.85 -19.59 -19.68
N HIS A 117 10.03 -19.41 -18.64
CA HIS A 117 9.78 -18.12 -18.01
C HIS A 117 11.03 -17.55 -17.35
N ILE A 118 11.82 -18.37 -16.66
CA ILE A 118 13.10 -17.94 -16.07
C ILE A 118 14.00 -17.39 -17.17
N LYS A 119 14.18 -18.14 -18.27
CA LYS A 119 15.00 -17.69 -19.41
C LYS A 119 14.48 -16.38 -20.00
N LYS A 120 13.17 -16.26 -20.26
CA LYS A 120 12.52 -15.04 -20.81
C LYS A 120 12.70 -13.80 -19.92
N ASN A 121 12.87 -13.97 -18.59
CA ASN A 121 12.98 -12.88 -17.62
C ASN A 121 14.43 -12.60 -17.15
N SER A 122 15.42 -13.23 -17.78
CA SER A 122 16.85 -13.12 -17.45
C SER A 122 17.67 -12.61 -18.64
N ASP A 123 18.78 -11.90 -18.39
CA ASP A 123 19.70 -11.49 -19.46
C ASP A 123 20.71 -12.59 -19.80
N ARG A 124 21.06 -13.40 -18.81
CA ARG A 124 21.90 -14.59 -18.97
C ARG A 124 21.24 -15.76 -18.27
N PHE A 125 21.34 -16.94 -18.88
CA PHE A 125 20.74 -18.17 -18.39
C PHE A 125 21.64 -19.36 -18.73
N SER A 126 21.86 -20.24 -17.77
CA SER A 126 22.53 -21.52 -17.98
C SER A 126 21.92 -22.58 -17.08
N LEU A 127 21.66 -23.77 -17.62
CA LEU A 127 21.09 -24.90 -16.91
C LEU A 127 21.98 -26.13 -17.13
N GLN A 128 22.34 -26.79 -16.04
CA GLN A 128 23.08 -28.04 -16.04
C GLN A 128 22.32 -29.01 -15.16
N SER A 129 22.08 -30.23 -15.64
CA SER A 129 21.40 -31.25 -14.85
C SER A 129 21.96 -32.62 -15.19
N LYS A 130 22.05 -33.48 -14.17
CA LYS A 130 22.47 -34.87 -14.34
C LYS A 130 21.51 -35.78 -13.60
N VAL A 131 21.02 -36.79 -14.32
CA VAL A 131 20.06 -37.77 -13.78
C VAL A 131 20.67 -38.47 -12.57
N GLY A 132 19.94 -38.43 -11.45
CA GLY A 132 20.35 -38.99 -10.16
C GLY A 132 21.29 -38.12 -9.31
N GLU A 133 21.74 -36.96 -9.80
CA GLU A 133 22.60 -36.04 -9.04
C GLU A 133 21.92 -34.69 -8.73
N GLY A 134 21.00 -34.22 -9.59
CA GLY A 134 20.26 -32.98 -9.39
C GLY A 134 20.49 -31.94 -10.49
N THR A 135 20.05 -30.72 -10.24
CA THR A 135 20.09 -29.62 -11.21
C THR A 135 20.79 -28.39 -10.65
N ARG A 136 21.55 -27.72 -11.51
CA ARG A 136 22.18 -26.43 -11.27
C ARG A 136 21.73 -25.43 -12.34
N LEU A 137 20.95 -24.45 -11.91
CA LEU A 137 20.46 -23.35 -12.72
C LEU A 137 21.21 -22.08 -12.32
N ARG A 138 21.63 -21.27 -13.29
CA ARG A 138 22.14 -19.92 -13.06
C ARG A 138 21.45 -18.94 -14.00
N PHE A 139 21.03 -17.81 -13.46
CA PHE A 139 20.58 -16.69 -14.27
C PHE A 139 21.17 -15.37 -13.75
N SER A 140 21.30 -14.40 -14.64
CA SER A 140 21.81 -13.06 -14.29
C SER A 140 20.90 -11.97 -14.83
N ILE A 141 20.82 -10.87 -14.10
CA ILE A 141 19.99 -9.70 -14.41
C ILE A 141 20.83 -8.43 -14.26
N PHE A 142 20.92 -7.63 -15.32
CA PHE A 142 21.52 -6.30 -15.29
C PHE A 142 20.65 -5.38 -14.45
N LEU A 143 21.31 -4.58 -13.61
CA LEU A 143 20.66 -3.64 -12.72
C LEU A 143 20.79 -2.22 -13.27
N SER A 144 19.71 -1.45 -13.16
CA SER A 144 19.71 0.00 -13.34
C SER A 144 19.03 0.67 -12.13
N PRO A 145 19.50 1.85 -11.73
CA PRO A 145 18.95 2.57 -10.59
C PRO A 145 17.57 3.12 -10.92
N GLU A 146 16.66 3.04 -9.96
CA GLU A 146 15.41 3.78 -9.99
C GLU A 146 15.71 5.28 -10.09
N VAL A 147 15.03 6.00 -10.98
CA VAL A 147 15.11 7.45 -11.07
C VAL A 147 13.79 8.01 -10.54
N SER A 148 13.74 8.35 -9.25
CA SER A 148 12.58 8.99 -8.63
C SER A 148 13.02 10.01 -7.60
N ASP A 149 12.81 11.28 -7.94
CA ASP A 149 13.10 12.45 -7.09
C ASP A 149 11.83 13.05 -6.46
N SER A 150 10.69 12.35 -6.56
CA SER A 150 9.44 12.89 -6.03
C SER A 150 9.45 12.87 -4.49
N VAL A 151 9.70 14.05 -3.90
CA VAL A 151 9.62 14.23 -2.45
C VAL A 151 8.18 13.97 -2.00
N ALA A 152 8.02 13.01 -1.09
CA ALA A 152 6.73 12.68 -0.52
C ALA A 152 6.23 13.80 0.39
N ALA A 153 5.24 14.57 -0.10
CA ALA A 153 4.39 15.38 0.78
C ALA A 153 3.50 14.45 1.60
N ASN A 154 3.40 14.71 2.90
CA ASN A 154 2.48 14.03 3.81
C ASN A 154 1.86 15.05 4.76
N SER A 155 0.69 14.73 5.31
CA SER A 155 -0.12 15.69 6.07
C SER A 155 -0.56 15.15 7.44
N VAL A 156 0.16 14.16 7.97
CA VAL A 156 -0.01 13.71 9.35
C VAL A 156 0.65 14.74 10.28
N ALA A 157 -0.15 15.39 11.13
CA ALA A 157 0.32 16.31 12.15
C ALA A 157 0.51 15.59 13.49
N ILE A 158 1.41 16.14 14.33
CA ILE A 158 1.76 15.60 15.65
C ILE A 158 1.61 16.69 16.71
N SER A 159 0.80 16.45 17.73
CA SER A 159 0.73 17.26 18.95
C SER A 159 1.57 16.61 20.05
N GLU A 160 2.73 17.20 20.34
CA GLU A 160 3.58 16.75 21.43
C GLU A 160 2.88 16.82 22.79
N GLN A 161 2.01 17.82 22.99
CA GLN A 161 1.30 18.05 24.25
C GLN A 161 0.28 16.96 24.55
N LEU A 162 -0.35 16.40 23.52
CA LEU A 162 -1.31 15.31 23.67
C LEU A 162 -0.62 13.93 23.71
N CYS A 163 0.68 13.84 23.38
CA CYS A 163 1.37 12.56 23.30
C CYS A 163 1.61 11.94 24.69
N ARG A 164 1.09 10.73 24.91
CA ARG A 164 1.31 9.96 26.16
C ARG A 164 2.55 9.06 26.14
N LYS A 165 3.40 9.15 25.10
CA LYS A 165 4.63 8.36 24.95
C LYS A 165 4.45 6.84 25.04
N CYS A 166 3.30 6.32 24.60
CA CYS A 166 2.95 4.89 24.69
C CYS A 166 3.53 4.02 23.56
N LEU A 167 4.20 4.60 22.56
CA LEU A 167 4.80 3.94 21.40
C LEU A 167 3.84 3.14 20.49
N ARG A 168 2.51 3.18 20.70
CA ARG A 168 1.56 2.44 19.85
C ARG A 168 1.62 2.83 18.37
N CYS A 169 1.79 4.13 18.09
CA CYS A 169 1.93 4.63 16.72
C CYS A 169 3.16 4.07 16.00
N LEU A 170 4.26 3.81 16.73
CA LEU A 170 5.49 3.20 16.19
C LEU A 170 5.19 1.82 15.61
N HIS A 171 4.48 0.99 16.39
CA HIS A 171 4.13 -0.39 16.04
C HIS A 171 2.95 -0.50 15.07
N ALA A 172 2.03 0.47 15.09
CA ALA A 172 0.89 0.51 14.17
C ALA A 172 1.28 0.92 12.74
N CYS A 173 2.44 1.57 12.54
CA CYS A 173 2.83 2.10 11.24
C CYS A 173 3.21 0.97 10.25
N PRO A 174 2.41 0.75 9.18
CA PRO A 174 2.61 -0.40 8.30
C PRO A 174 3.85 -0.31 7.40
N THR A 175 4.34 0.92 7.18
CA THR A 175 5.50 1.20 6.32
C THR A 175 6.78 1.45 7.13
N GLY A 176 6.69 1.40 8.46
CA GLY A 176 7.80 1.80 9.33
C GLY A 176 8.21 3.27 9.13
N ALA A 177 7.28 4.16 8.80
CA ALA A 177 7.55 5.61 8.70
C ALA A 177 7.68 6.29 10.07
N MET A 178 6.98 5.78 11.08
CA MET A 178 7.04 6.35 12.44
C MET A 178 8.39 6.07 13.08
N ARG A 179 8.93 7.09 13.75
CA ARG A 179 10.06 7.02 14.68
C ARG A 179 9.68 7.72 15.98
N VAL A 180 10.43 7.45 17.03
CA VAL A 180 10.42 8.23 18.26
C VAL A 180 11.85 8.63 18.58
N ARG A 181 12.09 9.92 18.74
CA ARG A 181 13.40 10.48 19.06
C ARG A 181 13.26 11.44 20.22
N GLN A 182 14.13 11.28 21.22
CA GLN A 182 14.06 12.08 22.45
C GLN A 182 12.65 12.10 23.09
N GLY A 183 11.91 10.99 22.97
CA GLY A 183 10.54 10.85 23.47
C GLY A 183 9.45 11.56 22.64
N ARG A 184 9.77 12.05 21.44
CA ARG A 184 8.85 12.73 20.51
C ARG A 184 8.63 11.87 19.26
N PRO A 185 7.37 11.68 18.81
CA PRO A 185 7.10 11.02 17.54
C PRO A 185 7.61 11.85 16.36
N GLU A 186 8.21 11.19 15.38
CA GLU A 186 8.68 11.77 14.12
C GLU A 186 8.24 10.88 12.95
N ILE A 187 8.12 11.45 11.76
CA ILE A 187 7.69 10.76 10.55
C ILE A 187 8.78 10.86 9.50
N LEU A 188 9.19 9.72 8.96
CA LEU A 188 10.04 9.66 7.76
C LEU A 188 9.16 9.90 6.52
N PRO A 189 9.28 11.07 5.84
CA PRO A 189 8.33 11.46 4.79
C PRO A 189 8.27 10.48 3.62
N HIS A 190 9.43 9.98 3.20
CA HIS A 190 9.57 9.05 2.07
C HIS A 190 8.87 7.70 2.31
N LEU A 191 8.68 7.27 3.57
CA LEU A 191 7.95 6.04 3.91
C LEU A 191 6.47 6.30 4.25
N CYS A 192 6.08 7.54 4.58
CA CYS A 192 4.71 7.86 4.97
C CYS A 192 3.76 7.88 3.77
N VAL A 193 2.65 7.18 3.87
CA VAL A 193 1.63 7.08 2.81
C VAL A 193 0.28 7.69 3.24
N ASP A 194 0.25 8.42 4.36
CA ASP A 194 -0.96 9.10 4.89
C ASP A 194 -2.15 8.16 5.20
N CYS A 195 -1.87 6.91 5.55
CA CYS A 195 -2.90 5.87 5.75
C CYS A 195 -3.66 5.91 7.08
N THR A 196 -3.38 6.86 7.97
CA THR A 196 -4.01 7.02 9.31
C THR A 196 -3.82 5.91 10.34
N ALA A 197 -3.15 4.79 10.03
CA ALA A 197 -2.93 3.71 11.01
C ALA A 197 -2.27 4.17 12.33
N CYS A 198 -1.40 5.19 12.28
CA CYS A 198 -0.80 5.79 13.46
C CYS A 198 -1.80 6.63 14.28
N ALA A 199 -2.72 7.34 13.62
CA ALA A 199 -3.78 8.11 14.25
C ALA A 199 -4.83 7.19 14.89
N GLU A 200 -5.22 6.12 14.20
CA GLU A 200 -6.13 5.08 14.71
C GLU A 200 -5.61 4.46 16.02
N ALA A 201 -4.32 4.15 16.09
CA ALA A 201 -3.71 3.57 17.29
C ALA A 201 -3.50 4.59 18.43
N CYS A 202 -3.72 5.88 18.20
CA CYS A 202 -3.39 6.96 19.13
C CYS A 202 -4.61 7.39 19.96
N GLU A 203 -4.85 6.71 21.09
CA GLU A 203 -5.95 7.02 22.02
C GLU A 203 -5.97 8.46 22.57
N SER A 204 -4.83 9.16 22.55
CA SER A 204 -4.73 10.54 23.01
C SER A 204 -4.92 11.58 21.91
N ASN A 205 -5.23 11.16 20.67
CA ASN A 205 -5.40 12.04 19.50
C ASN A 205 -4.21 12.97 19.23
N ALA A 206 -2.99 12.53 19.60
CA ALA A 206 -1.76 13.26 19.33
C ALA A 206 -1.35 13.22 17.85
N LEU A 207 -1.90 12.30 17.05
CA LEU A 207 -1.65 12.16 15.62
C LEU A 207 -2.96 12.41 14.87
N TYR A 208 -2.98 13.36 13.94
CA TYR A 208 -4.21 13.81 13.31
C TYR A 208 -3.98 14.42 11.92
N ALA A 209 -5.07 14.73 11.22
CA ALA A 209 -5.07 15.49 9.99
C ALA A 209 -5.34 16.96 10.33
N GLU A 210 -4.41 17.87 10.01
CA GLU A 210 -4.57 19.29 10.32
C GLU A 210 -5.68 19.94 9.47
N GLY A 211 -6.51 20.79 10.08
CA GLY A 211 -7.59 21.48 9.37
C GLY A 211 -8.17 22.62 10.18
N SER A 212 -8.75 23.61 9.50
CA SER A 212 -9.36 24.76 10.17
C SER A 212 -10.50 24.33 11.08
N ARG A 213 -10.52 24.86 12.32
CA ARG A 213 -11.67 24.76 13.22
C ARG A 213 -12.69 25.87 12.98
N GLU A 214 -12.33 26.88 12.21
CA GLU A 214 -13.23 27.93 11.75
C GLU A 214 -13.91 27.48 10.46
N ILE A 215 -15.25 27.53 10.45
CA ILE A 215 -16.06 27.26 9.27
C ILE A 215 -16.12 28.57 8.47
N PRO A 216 -15.61 28.61 7.21
CA PRO A 216 -15.70 29.80 6.38
C PRO A 216 -17.16 30.21 6.17
N LEU A 217 -17.43 31.52 6.17
CA LEU A 217 -18.76 32.05 5.88
C LEU A 217 -19.17 31.64 4.44
N PRO A 218 -20.23 30.84 4.26
CA PRO A 218 -20.63 30.39 2.94
C PRO A 218 -21.09 31.57 2.07
N GLN A 219 -20.48 31.71 0.88
CA GLN A 219 -20.93 32.67 -0.13
C GLN A 219 -21.98 32.01 -1.04
N LYS A 220 -22.71 32.82 -1.83
CA LYS A 220 -23.78 32.33 -2.72
C LYS A 220 -23.36 31.19 -3.68
N LYS A 221 -22.09 31.20 -4.11
CA LYS A 221 -21.49 30.19 -5.01
C LYS A 221 -20.54 29.23 -4.29
N THR A 222 -20.54 29.19 -2.97
CA THR A 222 -19.71 28.24 -2.20
C THR A 222 -20.30 26.85 -2.28
N VAL A 223 -19.46 25.88 -2.68
CA VAL A 223 -19.80 24.46 -2.68
C VAL A 223 -19.18 23.80 -1.44
N LEU A 224 -19.99 23.17 -0.61
CA LEU A 224 -19.53 22.29 0.45
C LEU A 224 -19.34 20.88 -0.11
N VAL A 225 -18.18 20.30 0.10
CA VAL A 225 -17.85 18.94 -0.32
C VAL A 225 -17.53 18.11 0.92
N LEU A 226 -18.28 17.04 1.14
CA LEU A 226 -18.13 16.17 2.30
C LEU A 226 -18.36 14.70 1.91
N PRO A 227 -17.76 13.72 2.59
CA PRO A 227 -18.07 12.32 2.34
C PRO A 227 -19.37 11.91 3.04
N GLY A 228 -20.11 10.96 2.46
CA GLY A 228 -21.36 10.42 3.00
C GLY A 228 -21.21 9.90 4.44
N SER A 229 -20.02 9.38 4.78
CA SER A 229 -19.67 8.97 6.15
C SER A 229 -19.88 10.06 7.22
N PHE A 230 -19.81 11.35 6.86
CA PHE A 230 -20.13 12.45 7.78
C PHE A 230 -21.60 12.48 8.19
N LEU A 231 -22.52 12.13 7.28
CA LEU A 231 -23.96 12.21 7.51
C LEU A 231 -24.44 11.28 8.63
N GLU A 232 -23.65 10.24 8.92
CA GLU A 232 -23.98 9.25 9.94
C GLU A 232 -23.35 9.51 11.32
N GLN A 233 -22.66 10.65 11.51
CA GLN A 233 -21.90 10.95 12.75
C GLN A 233 -22.74 11.54 13.89
N PHE A 234 -24.06 11.40 13.82
CA PHE A 234 -25.04 12.12 14.64
C PHE A 234 -26.03 11.20 15.39
N GLY A 235 -25.73 9.90 15.49
CA GLY A 235 -26.58 8.93 16.18
C GLY A 235 -27.80 8.46 15.37
N ALA A 236 -28.52 7.48 15.90
CA ALA A 236 -29.54 6.74 15.15
C ALA A 236 -30.83 7.51 14.86
N THR A 237 -31.08 8.60 15.59
CA THR A 237 -32.31 9.42 15.51
C THR A 237 -32.20 10.59 14.54
N THR A 238 -31.01 10.86 14.01
CA THR A 238 -30.77 11.97 13.09
C THR A 238 -30.58 11.39 11.70
N SER A 239 -31.49 11.71 10.78
CA SER A 239 -31.39 11.28 9.41
C SER A 239 -30.38 12.14 8.63
N PRO A 240 -29.73 11.57 7.60
CA PRO A 240 -28.88 12.32 6.67
C PRO A 240 -29.57 13.54 6.05
N GLY A 241 -30.87 13.44 5.76
CA GLY A 241 -31.67 14.58 5.29
C GLY A 241 -31.76 15.73 6.30
N GLN A 242 -31.88 15.43 7.60
CA GLN A 242 -31.84 16.45 8.65
C GLN A 242 -30.47 17.12 8.73
N VAL A 243 -29.38 16.35 8.64
CA VAL A 243 -28.01 16.88 8.61
C VAL A 243 -27.84 17.84 7.44
N LEU A 244 -28.24 17.44 6.24
CA LEU A 244 -28.18 18.28 5.04
C LEU A 244 -29.04 19.54 5.17
N GLY A 245 -30.24 19.44 5.79
CA GLY A 245 -31.08 20.60 6.10
C GLY A 245 -30.40 21.59 7.05
N ILE A 246 -29.73 21.09 8.09
CA ILE A 246 -28.97 21.94 9.03
C ILE A 246 -27.77 22.60 8.34
N LEU A 247 -27.05 21.90 7.46
CA LEU A 247 -25.99 22.50 6.63
C LEU A 247 -26.55 23.58 5.69
N ALA A 248 -27.73 23.31 5.14
CA ALA A 248 -28.73 24.24 4.60
C ALA A 248 -28.78 25.58 5.34
N ASP A 249 -29.20 25.48 6.59
CA ASP A 249 -29.47 26.60 7.49
C ASP A 249 -28.21 27.33 7.97
N ILE A 250 -27.06 26.63 8.01
CA ILE A 250 -25.74 27.23 8.25
C ILE A 250 -25.33 28.13 7.06
N GLY A 251 -25.89 27.90 5.87
CA GLY A 251 -25.71 28.75 4.69
C GLY A 251 -25.15 28.01 3.46
N PHE A 252 -24.85 26.71 3.56
CA PHE A 252 -24.31 25.93 2.45
C PHE A 252 -25.40 25.50 1.47
N ARG A 253 -25.73 26.38 0.52
CA ARG A 253 -26.79 26.12 -0.49
C ARG A 253 -26.43 25.05 -1.52
N GLN A 254 -25.14 24.79 -1.73
CA GLN A 254 -24.64 23.77 -2.65
C GLN A 254 -23.79 22.77 -1.85
N ILE A 255 -24.30 21.56 -1.70
CA ILE A 255 -23.63 20.46 -0.99
C ILE A 255 -23.45 19.34 -2.01
N ARG A 256 -22.22 18.81 -2.11
CA ARG A 256 -21.85 17.69 -2.97
C ARG A 256 -21.23 16.61 -2.10
N LEU A 257 -21.55 15.35 -2.37
CA LEU A 257 -20.97 14.22 -1.66
C LEU A 257 -19.80 13.64 -2.42
N ILE A 258 -18.70 13.31 -1.74
CA ILE A 258 -17.54 12.63 -2.37
C ILE A 258 -17.98 11.32 -3.06
N ASP A 259 -19.02 10.69 -2.54
CA ASP A 259 -19.70 9.50 -3.07
C ASP A 259 -20.12 9.62 -4.54
N GLU A 260 -20.40 10.83 -5.03
CA GLU A 260 -20.70 11.08 -6.44
C GLU A 260 -19.51 10.70 -7.34
N TRP A 261 -18.31 11.10 -6.93
CA TRP A 261 -17.07 10.79 -7.63
C TRP A 261 -16.64 9.33 -7.39
N GLU A 262 -16.91 8.78 -6.20
CA GLU A 262 -16.69 7.36 -5.90
C GLU A 262 -17.50 6.44 -6.82
N ASN A 263 -18.79 6.73 -6.99
CA ASN A 263 -19.68 5.96 -7.87
C ASN A 263 -19.24 6.09 -9.34
N GLY A 264 -18.91 7.31 -9.78
CA GLY A 264 -18.38 7.57 -11.12
C GLY A 264 -17.09 6.80 -11.40
N LEU A 265 -16.16 6.81 -10.45
CA LEU A 265 -14.91 6.04 -10.54
C LEU A 265 -15.19 4.53 -10.62
N ARG A 266 -16.03 3.99 -9.73
CA ARG A 266 -16.32 2.54 -9.71
C ARG A 266 -16.94 2.07 -11.03
N ALA A 267 -17.91 2.84 -11.57
CA ALA A 267 -18.51 2.53 -12.86
C ALA A 267 -17.48 2.54 -14.01
N ALA A 268 -16.58 3.52 -14.02
CA ALA A 268 -15.53 3.63 -15.03
C ALA A 268 -14.47 2.52 -14.91
N VAL A 269 -14.07 2.14 -13.70
CA VAL A 269 -13.12 1.04 -13.45
C VAL A 269 -13.71 -0.30 -13.90
N LEU A 270 -14.98 -0.57 -13.60
CA LEU A 270 -15.67 -1.77 -14.06
C LEU A 270 -15.78 -1.83 -15.60
N ARG A 271 -16.02 -0.69 -16.25
CA ARG A 271 -16.01 -0.59 -17.71
C ARG A 271 -14.60 -0.86 -18.26
N TYR A 272 -13.60 -0.18 -17.74
CA TYR A 272 -12.19 -0.36 -18.12
C TYR A 272 -11.73 -1.82 -17.97
N ALA A 273 -12.06 -2.49 -16.85
CA ALA A 273 -11.69 -3.87 -16.60
C ALA A 273 -12.29 -4.88 -17.60
N ARG A 274 -13.49 -4.57 -18.13
CA ARG A 274 -14.20 -5.38 -19.12
C ARG A 274 -13.73 -5.11 -20.54
N GLU A 275 -13.48 -3.85 -20.88
CA GLU A 275 -13.34 -3.41 -22.27
C GLU A 275 -11.90 -3.08 -22.70
N GLU A 276 -11.03 -2.69 -21.75
CA GLU A 276 -9.73 -2.08 -22.09
C GLU A 276 -8.53 -2.71 -21.36
N ALA A 277 -8.72 -3.26 -20.16
CA ALA A 277 -7.61 -3.71 -19.32
C ALA A 277 -6.88 -4.92 -19.92
N SER A 278 -5.58 -4.75 -20.18
CA SER A 278 -4.68 -5.83 -20.61
C SER A 278 -3.97 -6.54 -19.46
N ILE A 279 -3.98 -5.94 -18.26
CA ILE A 279 -3.33 -6.46 -17.04
C ILE A 279 -4.39 -6.69 -15.97
N ARG A 280 -4.35 -7.86 -15.31
CA ARG A 280 -5.26 -8.24 -14.22
C ARG A 280 -4.51 -8.75 -12.98
N PRO A 281 -5.09 -8.61 -11.78
CA PRO A 281 -6.34 -7.87 -11.47
C PRO A 281 -6.16 -6.36 -11.67
N VAL A 282 -7.26 -5.65 -11.94
CA VAL A 282 -7.30 -4.18 -11.98
C VAL A 282 -7.45 -3.65 -10.56
N LEU A 283 -6.54 -2.77 -10.15
CA LEU A 283 -6.56 -2.12 -8.84
C LEU A 283 -7.28 -0.77 -8.95
N SER A 284 -8.40 -0.62 -8.25
CA SER A 284 -9.18 0.61 -8.25
C SER A 284 -8.46 1.71 -7.44
N PRO A 285 -8.24 2.92 -7.99
CA PRO A 285 -7.54 4.01 -7.30
C PRO A 285 -8.46 4.79 -6.34
N MET A 286 -9.25 4.09 -5.53
CA MET A 286 -10.21 4.73 -4.61
C MET A 286 -9.52 5.51 -3.48
N CYS A 287 -8.52 4.91 -2.84
CA CYS A 287 -7.87 5.49 -1.67
C CYS A 287 -6.49 6.07 -2.05
N PRO A 288 -6.28 7.40 -1.92
CA PRO A 288 -4.98 8.01 -2.25
C PRO A 288 -3.81 7.44 -1.42
N ALA A 289 -4.07 7.03 -0.18
CA ALA A 289 -3.07 6.39 0.66
C ALA A 289 -2.62 5.02 0.13
N VAL A 290 -3.54 4.25 -0.45
CA VAL A 290 -3.22 2.97 -1.10
C VAL A 290 -2.46 3.19 -2.40
N VAL A 291 -2.85 4.20 -3.20
CA VAL A 291 -2.08 4.59 -4.39
C VAL A 291 -0.65 4.97 -4.00
N ASN A 292 -0.47 5.76 -2.93
CA ASN A 292 0.85 6.11 -2.42
C ASN A 292 1.64 4.90 -1.89
N LEU A 293 0.97 3.93 -1.26
CA LEU A 293 1.59 2.66 -0.87
C LEU A 293 2.08 1.87 -2.09
N ILE A 294 1.28 1.78 -3.15
CA ILE A 294 1.67 1.10 -4.39
C ILE A 294 2.89 1.78 -5.00
N ARG A 295 2.85 3.11 -5.16
CA ARG A 295 3.97 3.90 -5.71
C ARG A 295 5.26 3.76 -4.91
N MET A 296 5.17 3.56 -3.60
CA MET A 296 6.33 3.51 -2.69
C MET A 296 6.88 2.09 -2.50
N ARG A 297 5.99 1.13 -2.24
CA ARG A 297 6.35 -0.23 -1.81
C ARG A 297 6.06 -1.28 -2.86
N PHE A 298 5.11 -1.08 -3.77
CA PHE A 298 4.72 -2.07 -4.78
C PHE A 298 4.79 -1.48 -6.22
N PRO A 299 5.88 -0.78 -6.61
CA PRO A 299 5.88 -0.01 -7.86
C PRO A 299 5.75 -0.88 -9.13
N SER A 300 6.07 -2.18 -9.06
CA SER A 300 5.80 -3.14 -10.15
C SER A 300 4.31 -3.37 -10.43
N LEU A 301 3.43 -2.97 -9.50
CA LEU A 301 1.97 -3.01 -9.62
C LEU A 301 1.37 -1.71 -10.17
N LEU A 302 2.17 -0.69 -10.47
CA LEU A 302 1.67 0.54 -11.10
C LEU A 302 0.88 0.26 -12.39
N PRO A 303 1.28 -0.68 -13.27
CA PRO A 303 0.48 -1.04 -14.44
C PRO A 303 -0.87 -1.70 -14.13
N ASN A 304 -1.06 -2.22 -12.92
CA ASN A 304 -2.35 -2.80 -12.49
C ASN A 304 -3.34 -1.72 -12.02
N VAL A 305 -2.87 -0.51 -11.69
CA VAL A 305 -3.74 0.57 -11.19
C VAL A 305 -4.54 1.16 -12.36
N ALA A 306 -5.87 1.22 -12.23
CA ALA A 306 -6.72 1.78 -13.28
C ALA A 306 -6.35 3.26 -13.55
N PRO A 307 -6.41 3.73 -14.81
CA PRO A 307 -5.84 5.01 -15.23
C PRO A 307 -6.75 6.22 -14.90
N PHE A 308 -7.38 6.21 -13.73
CA PHE A 308 -8.32 7.26 -13.29
C PHE A 308 -7.80 7.96 -12.03
N LEU A 309 -8.16 9.23 -11.88
CA LEU A 309 -7.94 10.00 -10.65
C LEU A 309 -8.67 9.34 -9.47
N THR A 310 -8.18 9.58 -8.25
CA THR A 310 -8.90 9.18 -7.03
C THR A 310 -10.15 10.06 -6.86
N PRO A 311 -11.19 9.64 -6.13
CA PRO A 311 -12.42 10.43 -5.96
C PRO A 311 -12.17 11.84 -5.45
N ILE A 312 -11.24 12.01 -4.49
CA ILE A 312 -10.89 13.33 -3.95
C ILE A 312 -10.10 14.20 -4.95
N GLU A 313 -9.26 13.58 -5.80
CA GLU A 313 -8.61 14.29 -6.91
C GLU A 313 -9.64 14.71 -7.97
N MET A 314 -10.55 13.80 -8.35
CA MET A 314 -11.65 14.10 -9.27
C MET A 314 -12.54 15.23 -8.74
N ALA A 315 -12.87 15.21 -7.45
CA ALA A 315 -13.65 16.27 -6.81
C ALA A 315 -12.93 17.61 -6.87
N ARG A 316 -11.61 17.64 -6.66
CA ARG A 316 -10.81 18.86 -6.78
C ARG A 316 -10.82 19.41 -8.22
N GLU A 317 -10.71 18.54 -9.22
CA GLU A 317 -10.59 18.93 -10.63
C GLU A 317 -11.95 19.25 -11.31
N ASP A 318 -13.03 18.53 -10.97
CA ASP A 318 -14.37 18.71 -11.56
C ASP A 318 -15.06 20.02 -11.09
N LEU A 319 -14.68 20.54 -9.92
CA LEU A 319 -15.31 21.74 -9.36
C LEU A 319 -14.87 23.00 -10.10
N THR A 320 -15.85 23.68 -10.69
CA THR A 320 -15.72 24.98 -11.37
C THR A 320 -16.25 26.16 -10.57
N ALA A 321 -16.66 25.92 -9.32
CA ALA A 321 -17.15 26.97 -8.43
C ALA A 321 -16.01 27.87 -7.97
N PRO A 322 -16.21 29.20 -7.83
CA PRO A 322 -15.13 30.11 -7.41
C PRO A 322 -14.60 29.81 -6.00
N HIS A 323 -15.41 29.14 -5.16
CA HIS A 323 -15.06 28.79 -3.80
C HIS A 323 -15.65 27.42 -3.43
N ALA A 324 -14.81 26.54 -2.88
CA ALA A 324 -15.22 25.26 -2.33
C ALA A 324 -14.68 25.07 -0.91
N VAL A 325 -15.52 24.53 -0.03
CA VAL A 325 -15.14 24.13 1.32
C VAL A 325 -15.11 22.61 1.36
N PHE A 326 -13.96 22.03 1.65
CA PHE A 326 -13.78 20.58 1.73
C PHE A 326 -13.70 20.11 3.17
N LEU A 327 -14.42 19.02 3.46
CA LEU A 327 -14.26 18.26 4.67
C LEU A 327 -13.20 17.18 4.46
N ALA A 328 -11.97 17.44 4.92
CA ALA A 328 -10.88 16.47 4.82
C ALA A 328 -10.90 15.50 6.01
N VAL A 329 -11.08 14.21 5.72
CA VAL A 329 -11.32 13.18 6.76
C VAL A 329 -10.08 12.34 7.05
N CYS A 330 -9.03 12.50 6.25
CA CYS A 330 -7.74 11.88 6.47
C CYS A 330 -6.60 12.75 5.93
N PRO A 331 -5.35 12.51 6.38
CA PRO A 331 -4.16 13.20 5.88
C PRO A 331 -4.00 13.07 4.36
N ALA A 332 -4.37 11.94 3.77
CA ALA A 332 -4.22 11.74 2.32
C ALA A 332 -5.14 12.69 1.52
N HIS A 333 -6.34 13.01 2.05
CA HIS A 333 -7.20 14.04 1.47
C HIS A 333 -6.55 15.42 1.58
N LEU A 334 -5.96 15.75 2.74
CA LEU A 334 -5.26 17.03 2.92
C LEU A 334 -4.12 17.20 1.91
N THR A 335 -3.28 16.19 1.74
CA THR A 335 -2.17 16.24 0.78
C THR A 335 -2.65 16.48 -0.65
N VAL A 336 -3.80 15.92 -1.02
CA VAL A 336 -4.42 16.16 -2.34
C VAL A 336 -4.98 17.58 -2.45
N LEU A 337 -5.64 18.07 -1.40
CA LEU A 337 -6.36 19.36 -1.40
C LEU A 337 -5.44 20.58 -1.19
N GLN A 338 -4.25 20.40 -0.60
CA GLN A 338 -3.27 21.47 -0.42
C GLN A 338 -2.63 21.95 -1.73
N ARG A 339 -2.78 21.18 -2.82
CA ARG A 339 -2.32 21.62 -4.15
C ARG A 339 -3.19 22.77 -4.65
N LYS A 340 -2.55 23.79 -5.22
CA LYS A 340 -3.27 24.96 -5.76
C LYS A 340 -4.22 24.55 -6.88
N ASN A 341 -5.43 25.09 -6.86
CA ASN A 341 -6.39 25.02 -7.95
C ASN A 341 -6.57 26.45 -8.50
N ALA A 342 -6.46 26.61 -9.82
CA ALA A 342 -6.48 27.92 -10.48
C ALA A 342 -7.88 28.54 -10.56
N MET A 343 -8.92 27.70 -10.62
CA MET A 343 -10.32 28.11 -10.83
C MET A 343 -11.08 28.26 -9.51
N THR A 344 -10.72 27.44 -8.53
CA THR A 344 -11.49 27.25 -7.30
C THR A 344 -10.61 27.53 -6.10
N LYS A 345 -10.95 28.56 -5.30
CA LYS A 345 -10.37 28.70 -3.97
C LYS A 345 -10.86 27.53 -3.10
N ILE A 346 -9.96 26.81 -2.46
CA ILE A 346 -10.28 25.69 -1.58
C ILE A 346 -9.97 26.06 -0.14
N ASP A 347 -10.99 26.08 0.71
CA ASP A 347 -10.85 26.12 2.17
C ASP A 347 -11.07 24.71 2.73
N ILE A 348 -10.22 24.28 3.67
CA ILE A 348 -10.28 22.93 4.25
C ILE A 348 -10.70 23.03 5.72
N VAL A 349 -11.79 22.35 6.07
CA VAL A 349 -12.36 22.36 7.41
C VAL A 349 -12.16 21.01 8.07
N HIS A 350 -11.76 21.05 9.34
CA HIS A 350 -11.64 19.85 10.17
C HIS A 350 -13.04 19.30 10.48
N PRO A 351 -13.30 17.97 10.34
CA PRO A 351 -14.64 17.39 10.48
C PRO A 351 -15.36 17.73 11.79
N ALA A 352 -14.63 17.75 12.90
CA ALA A 352 -15.18 18.13 14.20
C ALA A 352 -15.84 19.52 14.23
N ALA A 353 -15.33 20.52 13.50
CA ALA A 353 -15.91 21.86 13.49
C ALA A 353 -17.34 21.85 12.91
N LEU A 354 -17.50 21.21 11.75
CA LEU A 354 -18.81 21.09 11.11
C LEU A 354 -19.75 20.20 11.92
N ARG A 355 -19.22 19.11 12.50
CA ARG A 355 -19.99 18.21 13.38
C ARG A 355 -20.55 18.96 14.59
N GLU A 356 -19.72 19.73 15.29
CA GLU A 356 -20.16 20.55 16.44
C GLU A 356 -21.22 21.59 16.02
N ALA A 357 -21.05 22.23 14.86
CA ALA A 357 -22.01 23.19 14.34
C ALA A 357 -23.38 22.56 14.03
N VAL A 358 -23.39 21.32 13.52
CA VAL A 358 -24.61 20.55 13.28
C VAL A 358 -25.25 20.11 14.60
N LEU A 359 -24.49 19.50 15.51
CA LEU A 359 -24.99 19.03 16.81
C LEU A 359 -25.70 20.12 17.61
N ARG A 360 -25.19 21.36 17.58
CA ARG A 360 -25.83 22.53 18.25
C ARG A 360 -27.21 22.90 17.69
N ARG A 361 -27.56 22.41 16.49
CA ARG A 361 -28.81 22.70 15.77
C ARG A 361 -29.74 21.49 15.66
N ILE A 362 -29.32 20.32 16.15
CA ILE A 362 -30.22 19.17 16.25
C ILE A 362 -31.21 19.43 17.37
N VAL A 363 -32.49 19.51 17.01
CA VAL A 363 -33.62 19.58 17.96
C VAL A 363 -34.22 18.17 18.07
N ALA A 364 -34.55 17.71 19.29
CA ALA A 364 -35.06 16.36 19.57
C ALA A 364 -36.41 16.05 18.86
N PRO A 365 -36.75 14.76 18.63
CA PRO A 365 -36.70 14.09 17.35
C PRO A 365 -37.95 14.28 16.47
N ALA A 366 -37.73 14.25 15.14
CA ALA A 366 -38.80 13.94 14.19
C ALA A 366 -39.06 12.42 14.17
N ARG A 367 -40.33 12.04 13.95
CA ARG A 367 -40.87 10.68 13.86
C ARG A 367 -39.93 9.70 13.12
N GLU A 368 -39.83 8.47 13.62
CA GLU A 368 -39.17 7.34 12.94
C GLU A 368 -39.60 7.28 11.46
N ALA A 369 -38.68 7.63 10.57
CA ALA A 369 -38.83 7.33 9.16
C ALA A 369 -38.67 5.81 9.00
N ARG A 370 -39.68 5.15 8.43
CA ARG A 370 -39.58 3.72 8.10
C ARG A 370 -38.40 3.53 7.15
N ARG A 371 -37.37 2.83 7.63
CA ARG A 371 -36.20 2.46 6.84
C ARG A 371 -36.57 1.29 5.92
N ASN A 372 -36.53 1.52 4.62
CA ASN A 372 -36.64 0.44 3.64
C ASN A 372 -35.25 -0.16 3.46
N VAL A 373 -35.12 -1.46 3.77
CA VAL A 373 -33.87 -2.20 3.60
C VAL A 373 -33.92 -2.85 2.23
N ALA A 374 -33.23 -2.27 1.24
CA ALA A 374 -33.00 -2.93 -0.04
C ALA A 374 -31.63 -3.63 -0.01
N ALA A 375 -31.64 -4.97 0.04
CA ALA A 375 -30.44 -5.78 -0.11
C ALA A 375 -29.96 -5.72 -1.57
N HIS A 376 -28.69 -5.35 -1.78
CA HIS A 376 -28.07 -5.35 -3.10
C HIS A 376 -27.14 -6.56 -3.26
N PRO A 377 -27.08 -7.15 -4.46
CA PRO A 377 -26.19 -8.28 -4.75
C PRO A 377 -24.73 -7.81 -4.84
N PHE A 378 -23.83 -8.57 -4.23
CA PHE A 378 -22.38 -8.40 -4.34
C PHE A 378 -21.95 -8.56 -5.81
N GLN A 379 -21.33 -7.52 -6.38
CA GLN A 379 -20.74 -7.53 -7.73
C GLN A 379 -19.31 -8.12 -7.70
N ASP A 380 -18.75 -8.39 -8.89
CA ASP A 380 -17.40 -8.92 -9.20
C ASP A 380 -16.20 -8.06 -8.70
N VAL A 381 -16.36 -7.30 -7.63
CA VAL A 381 -15.36 -6.43 -7.00
C VAL A 381 -15.00 -6.97 -5.63
N VAL A 382 -13.72 -7.22 -5.39
CA VAL A 382 -13.22 -7.55 -4.05
C VAL A 382 -12.91 -6.26 -3.30
N GLU A 383 -13.63 -6.00 -2.22
CA GLU A 383 -13.35 -4.89 -1.30
C GLU A 383 -12.39 -5.32 -0.18
N VAL A 384 -11.34 -4.54 0.05
CA VAL A 384 -10.34 -4.79 1.07
C VAL A 384 -10.14 -3.54 1.92
N GLY A 385 -10.47 -3.63 3.21
CA GLY A 385 -10.30 -2.56 4.18
C GLY A 385 -9.19 -2.84 5.20
N GLY A 386 -8.45 -1.81 5.56
CA GLY A 386 -7.40 -1.87 6.58
C GLY A 386 -6.02 -2.16 6.01
N MET A 387 -5.03 -1.31 6.34
CA MET A 387 -3.68 -1.36 5.76
C MET A 387 -2.98 -2.70 5.88
N ARG A 388 -3.21 -3.46 6.96
CA ARG A 388 -2.62 -4.80 7.12
C ARG A 388 -3.12 -5.78 6.05
N HIS A 389 -4.42 -5.75 5.74
CA HIS A 389 -5.01 -6.59 4.70
C HIS A 389 -4.63 -6.10 3.31
N VAL A 390 -4.65 -4.77 3.10
CA VAL A 390 -4.21 -4.15 1.84
C VAL A 390 -2.79 -4.60 1.47
N MET A 391 -1.82 -4.54 2.39
CA MET A 391 -0.45 -4.99 2.10
C MET A 391 -0.38 -6.47 1.74
N LYS A 392 -1.11 -7.34 2.46
CA LYS A 392 -1.14 -8.78 2.15
C LYS A 392 -1.72 -9.05 0.76
N VAL A 393 -2.78 -8.34 0.39
CA VAL A 393 -3.40 -8.48 -0.93
C VAL A 393 -2.47 -7.96 -2.01
N LEU A 394 -1.82 -6.81 -1.82
CA LEU A 394 -0.83 -6.29 -2.77
C LEU A 394 0.36 -7.24 -2.94
N ASP A 395 0.86 -7.86 -1.86
CA ASP A 395 1.88 -8.90 -1.95
C ASP A 395 1.38 -10.10 -2.77
N ALA A 396 0.16 -10.58 -2.52
CA ALA A 396 -0.43 -11.67 -3.30
C ALA A 396 -0.59 -11.31 -4.79
N VAL A 397 -0.99 -10.08 -5.10
CA VAL A 397 -1.09 -9.58 -6.49
C VAL A 397 0.29 -9.49 -7.14
N GLU A 398 1.31 -8.94 -6.46
CA GLU A 398 2.68 -8.82 -6.98
C GLU A 398 3.32 -10.20 -7.22
N ASN A 399 2.95 -11.20 -6.42
CA ASN A 399 3.39 -12.58 -6.58
C ASN A 399 2.50 -13.42 -7.53
N GLY A 400 1.52 -12.81 -8.20
CA GLY A 400 0.64 -13.50 -9.17
C GLY A 400 -0.42 -14.42 -8.57
N GLN A 401 -0.61 -14.43 -7.25
CA GLN A 401 -1.52 -15.31 -6.51
C GLN A 401 -2.99 -14.84 -6.53
N ALA A 402 -3.26 -13.65 -7.09
CA ALA A 402 -4.58 -13.02 -7.15
C ALA A 402 -5.07 -12.78 -8.59
N SER A 403 -4.55 -13.55 -9.55
CA SER A 403 -4.82 -13.41 -10.99
C SER A 403 -6.25 -13.75 -11.40
N ASN A 404 -6.99 -14.47 -10.55
CA ASN A 404 -8.39 -14.86 -10.76
C ASN A 404 -9.41 -13.74 -10.47
N PHE A 405 -8.99 -12.63 -9.86
CA PHE A 405 -9.88 -11.50 -9.58
C PHE A 405 -9.90 -10.50 -10.75
N SER A 406 -11.07 -9.93 -11.03
CA SER A 406 -11.22 -8.90 -12.07
C SER A 406 -10.82 -7.52 -11.54
N VAL A 407 -11.51 -7.06 -10.50
CA VAL A 407 -11.29 -5.74 -9.88
C VAL A 407 -11.11 -5.90 -8.37
N ILE A 408 -10.10 -5.22 -7.84
CA ILE A 408 -9.84 -5.13 -6.40
C ILE A 408 -9.91 -3.67 -5.98
N GLU A 409 -10.78 -3.37 -5.03
CA GLU A 409 -10.94 -2.05 -4.43
C GLU A 409 -10.39 -2.05 -3.01
N MET A 410 -9.50 -1.11 -2.71
CA MET A 410 -8.75 -1.10 -1.45
C MET A 410 -8.86 0.26 -0.75
N ALA A 411 -9.04 0.20 0.57
CA ALA A 411 -9.01 1.37 1.43
C ALA A 411 -8.09 1.15 2.64
N ALA A 412 -7.39 2.21 3.03
CA ALA A 412 -6.47 2.17 4.16
C ALA A 412 -7.17 1.84 5.49
N CYS A 413 -8.41 2.29 5.67
CA CYS A 413 -9.21 2.06 6.86
C CYS A 413 -10.16 0.87 6.68
N TYR A 414 -10.53 0.23 7.79
CA TYR A 414 -11.61 -0.75 7.82
C TYR A 414 -12.94 -0.08 7.41
N GLN A 415 -13.75 -0.74 6.59
CA GLN A 415 -15.01 -0.19 6.05
C GLN A 415 -14.85 1.15 5.28
N GLY A 416 -13.71 1.37 4.63
CA GLY A 416 -13.48 2.55 3.79
C GLY A 416 -13.43 3.84 4.61
N CYS A 417 -13.92 4.95 4.03
CA CYS A 417 -13.91 6.25 4.70
C CYS A 417 -14.72 6.28 6.01
N PHE A 418 -15.65 5.36 6.24
CA PHE A 418 -16.39 5.24 7.50
C PHE A 418 -15.53 4.83 8.68
N GLY A 419 -14.41 4.14 8.45
CA GLY A 419 -13.45 3.79 9.51
C GLY A 419 -12.34 4.81 9.69
N ALA A 420 -12.46 6.02 9.14
CA ALA A 420 -11.46 7.06 9.38
C ALA A 420 -11.42 7.42 10.89
N PRO A 421 -10.24 7.51 11.52
CA PRO A 421 -10.13 7.78 12.96
C PRO A 421 -10.69 9.13 13.44
N VAL A 422 -11.07 10.01 12.52
CA VAL A 422 -11.69 11.30 12.83
C VAL A 422 -13.17 11.16 13.23
N TRP A 423 -13.76 10.00 12.99
CA TRP A 423 -15.16 9.71 13.27
C TRP A 423 -15.41 9.26 14.70
N THR A 424 -16.62 9.52 15.17
CA THR A 424 -17.05 9.14 16.53
C THR A 424 -17.92 7.90 16.51
N GLU A 425 -18.69 7.68 15.44
CA GLU A 425 -19.51 6.49 15.28
C GLU A 425 -18.67 5.34 14.75
N ASP A 426 -18.93 4.14 15.25
CA ASP A 426 -18.22 2.95 14.80
C ASP A 426 -18.58 2.61 13.34
N PRO A 427 -17.60 2.32 12.47
CA PRO A 427 -17.84 1.99 11.06
C PRO A 427 -18.79 0.82 10.84
N SER A 428 -18.81 -0.18 11.73
CA SER A 428 -19.71 -1.32 11.67
C SER A 428 -21.17 -0.96 11.97
N ILE A 429 -21.42 0.26 12.47
CA ILE A 429 -22.76 0.80 12.67
C ILE A 429 -23.08 1.84 11.59
N SER A 430 -22.18 2.79 11.33
CA SER A 430 -22.46 3.91 10.44
C SER A 430 -22.54 3.49 8.97
N ARG A 431 -21.68 2.57 8.51
CA ARG A 431 -21.66 2.18 7.09
C ARG A 431 -22.95 1.43 6.67
N PRO A 432 -23.40 0.37 7.38
CA PRO A 432 -24.65 -0.29 7.02
C PRO A 432 -25.86 0.66 7.06
N ARG A 433 -25.90 1.56 8.05
CA ARG A 433 -26.97 2.57 8.15
C ARG A 433 -27.02 3.48 6.92
N TYR A 434 -25.86 3.98 6.50
CA TYR A 434 -25.74 4.77 5.27
C TYR A 434 -26.17 3.98 4.02
N GLU A 435 -25.78 2.71 3.95
CA GLU A 435 -26.09 1.83 2.82
C GLU A 435 -27.59 1.50 2.73
N TRP A 436 -28.29 1.34 3.85
CA TRP A 436 -29.74 1.12 3.86
C TRP A 436 -30.52 2.32 3.33
N GLU A 437 -30.06 3.54 3.62
CA GLU A 437 -30.68 4.78 3.14
C GLU A 437 -30.08 5.25 1.79
N ARG A 438 -29.22 4.43 1.17
CA ARG A 438 -28.46 4.79 -0.02
C ARG A 438 -29.34 5.22 -1.19
N GLU A 439 -30.49 4.58 -1.43
CA GLU A 439 -31.42 5.06 -2.48
C GLU A 439 -31.91 6.48 -2.21
N SER A 440 -32.19 6.80 -0.95
CA SER A 440 -32.56 8.17 -0.53
C SER A 440 -31.39 9.14 -0.68
N HIS A 441 -30.16 8.68 -0.47
CA HIS A 441 -28.95 9.46 -0.72
C HIS A 441 -28.67 9.64 -2.21
N LEU A 442 -28.90 8.63 -3.03
CA LEU A 442 -28.77 8.68 -4.49
C LEU A 442 -29.77 9.68 -5.09
N LEU A 443 -30.97 9.81 -4.54
CA LEU A 443 -31.93 10.87 -4.89
C LEU A 443 -31.40 12.28 -4.55
N LEU A 444 -30.50 12.40 -3.58
CA LEU A 444 -29.81 13.65 -3.25
C LEU A 444 -28.59 13.91 -4.16
N LEU A 445 -28.03 12.87 -4.80
CA LEU A 445 -26.96 12.99 -5.80
C LEU A 445 -27.54 13.50 -7.12
N LYS A 446 -27.45 14.81 -7.35
CA LYS A 446 -28.11 15.47 -8.48
C LYS A 446 -27.42 15.27 -9.84
N LYS A 447 -26.21 14.69 -9.87
CA LYS A 447 -25.35 14.65 -11.06
C LYS A 447 -24.57 13.35 -11.12
N GLU A 448 -24.71 12.63 -12.22
CA GLU A 448 -23.75 11.57 -12.58
C GLU A 448 -22.39 12.23 -12.87
N VAL A 449 -21.35 11.76 -12.19
CA VAL A 449 -20.00 12.24 -12.41
C VAL A 449 -19.23 11.23 -13.24
N GLU A 450 -18.67 11.69 -14.35
CA GLU A 450 -17.76 10.86 -15.14
C GLU A 450 -16.38 10.79 -14.48
N ALA A 451 -15.77 9.61 -14.52
CA ALA A 451 -14.41 9.44 -14.03
C ALA A 451 -13.41 10.20 -14.88
N VAL A 452 -12.52 10.93 -14.23
CA VAL A 452 -11.45 11.67 -14.92
C VAL A 452 -10.25 10.74 -15.09
N ARG A 453 -9.84 10.50 -16.35
CA ARG A 453 -8.60 9.78 -16.64
C ARG A 453 -7.38 10.61 -16.26
N ARG A 454 -6.35 9.94 -15.73
CA ARG A 454 -5.04 10.56 -15.54
C ARG A 454 -4.40 10.80 -16.90
N VAL A 455 -3.82 11.99 -17.06
CA VAL A 455 -2.99 12.32 -18.23
C VAL A 455 -1.62 11.68 -18.07
N ASP A 456 -1.01 11.88 -16.91
CA ASP A 456 0.31 11.35 -16.59
C ASP A 456 0.20 9.95 -15.94
N ALA A 457 1.12 9.07 -16.31
CA ALA A 457 1.26 7.77 -15.68
C ALA A 457 1.66 7.93 -14.20
N LEU A 458 1.21 7.01 -13.36
CA LEU A 458 1.68 6.97 -11.97
C LEU A 458 3.16 6.58 -11.95
N GLU A 459 3.98 7.44 -11.36
CA GLU A 459 5.41 7.17 -11.19
C GLU A 459 5.71 6.60 -9.80
N PRO A 460 6.74 5.73 -9.68
CA PRO A 460 7.29 5.35 -8.40
C PRO A 460 7.69 6.58 -7.58
N ARG A 461 7.53 6.52 -6.26
CA ARG A 461 8.02 7.56 -5.33
C ARG A 461 9.19 7.03 -4.53
N THR A 462 10.09 7.91 -4.11
CA THR A 462 11.22 7.55 -3.26
C THR A 462 10.70 6.79 -2.03
N GLY A 463 11.11 5.53 -1.90
CA GLY A 463 10.67 4.61 -0.87
C GLY A 463 11.83 4.07 -0.04
N LEU A 464 12.03 2.76 -0.05
CA LEU A 464 13.02 2.03 0.77
C LEU A 464 14.49 2.22 0.35
N ARG A 465 14.78 3.08 -0.62
CA ARG A 465 16.10 3.24 -1.23
C ARG A 465 17.12 3.84 -0.24
N LEU A 466 18.25 3.16 -0.06
CA LEU A 466 19.31 3.55 0.88
C LEU A 466 20.29 4.61 0.35
N ASP A 467 20.51 4.64 -0.97
CA ASP A 467 21.40 5.59 -1.65
C ASP A 467 21.03 5.74 -3.13
N PRO A 468 21.24 6.93 -3.75
CA PRO A 468 21.16 7.09 -5.19
C PRO A 468 22.11 6.15 -5.97
N ASP A 469 23.29 5.86 -5.44
CA ASP A 469 24.24 4.94 -6.05
C ASP A 469 24.01 3.50 -5.55
N ILE A 470 23.77 2.55 -6.46
CA ILE A 470 23.50 1.14 -6.10
C ILE A 470 24.70 0.54 -5.34
N GLY A 471 25.94 0.87 -5.72
CA GLY A 471 27.14 0.38 -5.05
C GLY A 471 27.20 0.82 -3.59
N LYS A 472 27.00 2.11 -3.32
CA LYS A 472 26.89 2.66 -1.96
C LYS A 472 25.69 2.09 -1.20
N ALA A 473 24.57 1.86 -1.88
CA ALA A 473 23.41 1.23 -1.26
C ALA A 473 23.71 -0.20 -0.80
N ILE A 474 24.49 -0.97 -1.58
CA ILE A 474 24.95 -2.32 -1.21
C ILE A 474 25.92 -2.27 -0.02
N GLU A 475 26.83 -1.29 0.03
CA GLU A 475 27.72 -1.05 1.18
C GLU A 475 26.92 -0.77 2.44
N LYS A 476 26.01 0.22 2.40
CA LYS A 476 25.10 0.54 3.49
C LYS A 476 24.28 -0.66 3.94
N LEU A 477 23.75 -1.44 2.99
CA LEU A 477 23.00 -2.65 3.33
C LEU A 477 23.88 -3.69 4.04
N SER A 478 25.16 -3.80 3.69
CA SER A 478 26.11 -4.68 4.39
C SER A 478 26.36 -4.21 5.82
N GLU A 479 26.51 -2.90 6.02
CA GLU A 479 26.62 -2.30 7.35
C GLU A 479 25.36 -2.50 8.21
N ILE A 480 24.18 -2.32 7.62
CA ILE A 480 22.89 -2.56 8.30
C ILE A 480 22.79 -4.00 8.78
N ASP A 481 23.13 -4.98 7.95
CA ASP A 481 23.08 -6.40 8.35
C ASP A 481 24.08 -6.71 9.46
N ALA A 482 25.30 -6.17 9.37
CA ALA A 482 26.34 -6.36 10.38
C ALA A 482 25.89 -5.78 11.73
N LEU A 483 25.32 -4.59 11.73
CA LEU A 483 24.80 -3.94 12.94
C LEU A 483 23.56 -4.65 13.48
N THR A 484 22.65 -5.08 12.61
CA THR A 484 21.44 -5.83 13.01
C THR A 484 21.80 -7.12 13.75
N LYS A 485 22.87 -7.82 13.34
CA LYS A 485 23.36 -9.03 14.01
C LYS A 485 23.91 -8.77 15.42
N GLN A 486 24.36 -7.55 15.71
CA GLN A 486 24.86 -7.14 17.02
C GLN A 486 23.73 -6.64 17.94
N LEU A 487 22.56 -6.35 17.39
CA LEU A 487 21.40 -5.91 18.15
C LEU A 487 20.64 -7.11 18.75
N PRO A 488 19.88 -6.89 19.84
CA PRO A 488 19.28 -7.97 20.62
C PRO A 488 18.15 -8.74 19.91
N GLY A 489 17.64 -8.24 18.78
CA GLY A 489 16.55 -8.88 18.02
C GLY A 489 15.17 -8.80 18.69
N ARG A 490 15.00 -7.94 19.69
CA ARG A 490 13.75 -7.83 20.48
C ARG A 490 12.58 -7.16 19.77
N ASP A 491 12.87 -6.30 18.78
CA ASP A 491 11.87 -5.47 18.09
C ASP A 491 10.88 -4.72 19.01
N CYS A 492 11.32 -4.39 20.23
CA CYS A 492 10.46 -3.84 21.28
C CYS A 492 10.07 -2.36 21.06
N GLY A 493 10.80 -1.63 20.21
CA GLY A 493 10.55 -0.22 19.95
C GLY A 493 11.11 0.77 20.99
N VAL A 494 11.75 0.31 22.07
CA VAL A 494 12.22 1.18 23.18
C VAL A 494 13.22 2.25 22.74
N CYS A 495 14.08 1.93 21.76
CA CYS A 495 15.01 2.88 21.14
C CYS A 495 14.31 3.88 20.19
N GLY A 496 13.00 3.75 20.01
CA GLY A 496 12.17 4.58 19.14
C GLY A 496 12.23 4.23 17.65
N SER A 497 12.81 3.09 17.30
CA SER A 497 12.71 2.49 15.96
C SER A 497 11.88 1.21 16.04
N PRO A 498 11.02 0.91 15.05
CA PRO A 498 10.02 -0.16 15.18
C PRO A 498 10.65 -1.56 15.28
N THR A 499 11.82 -1.76 14.69
CA THR A 499 12.57 -3.03 14.73
C THR A 499 14.06 -2.76 14.94
N CYS A 500 14.81 -3.78 15.36
CA CYS A 500 16.27 -3.75 15.43
C CYS A 500 16.88 -3.40 14.06
N THR A 501 16.34 -3.97 12.98
CA THR A 501 16.77 -3.64 11.61
C THR A 501 16.49 -2.17 11.27
N ALA A 502 15.34 -1.63 11.68
CA ALA A 502 15.03 -0.22 11.46
C ALA A 502 15.97 0.71 12.25
N LEU A 503 16.35 0.32 13.48
CA LEU A 503 17.38 1.05 14.23
C LEU A 503 18.73 1.00 13.49
N ALA A 504 19.15 -0.17 13.01
CA ALA A 504 20.40 -0.32 12.28
C ALA A 504 20.41 0.56 11.01
N GLU A 505 19.30 0.58 10.26
CA GLU A 505 19.11 1.48 9.12
C GLU A 505 19.23 2.95 9.53
N ASP A 506 18.58 3.36 10.62
CA ASP A 506 18.67 4.73 11.11
C ASP A 506 20.09 5.12 11.52
N VAL A 507 20.88 4.20 12.07
CA VAL A 507 22.28 4.45 12.42
C VAL A 507 23.14 4.64 11.17
N VAL A 508 23.03 3.73 10.19
CA VAL A 508 23.79 3.79 8.94
C VAL A 508 23.43 5.03 8.12
N LEU A 509 22.17 5.48 8.20
CA LEU A 509 21.71 6.70 7.54
C LEU A 509 21.89 7.97 8.39
N GLY A 510 22.58 7.88 9.55
CA GLY A 510 22.92 9.04 10.39
C GLY A 510 21.73 9.67 11.14
N ARG A 511 20.59 8.98 11.21
CA ARG A 511 19.36 9.41 11.91
C ARG A 511 19.29 8.98 13.38
N ALA A 512 20.16 8.06 13.79
CA ALA A 512 20.26 7.57 15.16
C ALA A 512 21.69 7.15 15.49
N LYS A 513 21.93 6.84 16.76
CA LYS A 513 23.17 6.23 17.24
C LYS A 513 22.87 4.81 17.75
N ALA A 514 23.81 3.89 17.62
CA ALA A 514 23.62 2.50 18.06
C ALA A 514 23.38 2.39 19.57
N GLU A 515 23.92 3.35 20.33
CA GLU A 515 23.75 3.49 21.78
C GLU A 515 22.31 3.84 22.19
N ALA A 516 21.42 4.16 21.24
CA ALA A 516 19.99 4.31 21.52
C ALA A 516 19.33 2.99 21.96
N CYS A 517 19.92 1.83 21.65
CA CYS A 517 19.44 0.54 22.14
C CYS A 517 19.92 0.29 23.57
N VAL A 518 19.00 0.38 24.54
CA VAL A 518 19.28 0.11 25.96
C VAL A 518 19.65 -1.34 26.27
N TYR A 519 19.38 -2.26 25.35
CA TYR A 519 19.63 -3.70 25.49
C TYR A 519 20.81 -4.17 24.62
N ARG A 520 21.63 -3.25 24.09
CA ARG A 520 22.72 -3.58 23.16
C ARG A 520 23.69 -4.61 23.74
N ASP A 521 24.01 -4.49 25.03
CA ASP A 521 25.00 -5.32 25.70
C ASP A 521 24.42 -6.66 26.22
N GLU A 522 23.11 -6.88 26.10
CA GLU A 522 22.45 -8.11 26.59
C GLU A 522 22.56 -9.30 25.63
N GLY A 523 23.26 -9.16 24.50
CA GLY A 523 23.38 -10.19 23.48
C GLY A 523 22.07 -10.41 22.69
N ARG A 524 22.13 -11.26 21.66
CA ARG A 524 20.98 -11.56 20.79
C ARG A 524 20.07 -12.62 21.42
N ILE A 525 18.77 -12.34 21.47
CA ILE A 525 17.78 -13.38 21.80
C ILE A 525 17.73 -14.35 20.61
N GLN A 526 18.01 -15.63 20.87
CA GLN A 526 17.92 -16.71 19.88
C GLN A 526 16.48 -17.11 19.62
#